data_AF-S9V0T1-F1
#
_entry.id   AF-S9V0T1-F1
#
_cell.length_a   1.000
_cell.length_b   1.000
_cell.length_c   1.000
_cell.angle_alpha   90.00
_cell.angle_beta   90.00
_cell.angle_gamma   90.00
#
_symmetry.space_group_name_H-M   'P 1'
#
loop_
_entity.id
_entity.type
_entity.pdbx_description
1 polymer ?
#
loop_
_entity_poly.entity_id
_entity_poly.type
_entity_poly.pdbx_seq_one_letter_code
_entity_poly.pdbx_strand_id
1 'polypeptide(L)' 'MQQSGRAAGRKSFEIVQSLLLVNDEWTSANGALTAAMKLKRQVIDERYAEEIKALFLKE' A
#
# COMPACT_ATOMS: atom_id res chain seq x y z
N MET A 1 7.61 -11.08 -3.79
CA MET A 1 8.21 -10.24 -2.72
C MET A 1 9.00 -11.02 -1.69
N GLN A 2 8.60 -12.24 -1.29
CA GLN A 2 9.29 -13.02 -0.26
C GLN A 2 10.79 -13.23 -0.49
N GLN A 3 11.17 -13.64 -1.71
CA GLN A 3 12.58 -13.82 -2.06
C GLN A 3 13.39 -12.53 -1.94
N SER A 4 12.89 -11.42 -2.52
CA SER A 4 13.55 -10.11 -2.47
C SER A 4 13.66 -9.56 -1.05
N GLY A 5 12.62 -9.72 -0.24
CA GLY A 5 12.62 -9.29 1.17
C GLY A 5 13.64 -10.05 2.01
N ARG A 6 13.71 -11.38 1.85
CA ARG A 6 14.71 -12.22 2.51
C ARG A 6 16.14 -11.89 2.06
N ALA A 7 16.35 -11.69 0.76
CA ALA A 7 17.64 -11.26 0.22
C ALA A 7 18.08 -9.89 0.76
N ALA A 8 17.14 -9.00 1.06
CA ALA A 8 17.40 -7.70 1.68
C ALA A 8 17.49 -7.74 3.22
N GLY A 9 17.54 -8.93 3.84
CA GLY A 9 17.69 -9.10 5.29
C GLY A 9 16.46 -8.69 6.11
N ARG A 10 15.27 -8.62 5.49
CA ARG A 10 14.03 -8.25 6.17
C ARG A 10 13.46 -9.40 6.97
N LYS A 11 12.89 -9.09 8.14
CA LYS A 11 12.14 -10.06 8.95
C LYS A 11 10.84 -10.43 8.23
N SER A 12 10.30 -11.61 8.54
CA SER A 12 9.10 -12.15 7.88
C SER A 12 7.91 -11.17 7.92
N PHE A 13 7.69 -10.48 9.04
CA PHE A 13 6.59 -9.53 9.21
C PHE A 13 6.80 -8.17 8.52
N GLU A 14 8.00 -7.87 8.01
CA GLU A 14 8.28 -6.66 7.22
C GLU A 14 8.00 -6.88 5.73
N ILE A 15 7.78 -8.13 5.31
CA ILE A 15 7.58 -8.48 3.91
C ILE A 15 6.08 -8.45 3.59
N VAL A 16 5.70 -7.65 2.59
CA VAL A 16 4.32 -7.55 2.10
C VAL A 16 3.82 -8.92 1.65
N GLN A 17 2.67 -9.34 2.20
CA GLN A 17 2.06 -10.64 1.95
C GLN A 17 1.03 -10.59 0.82
N SER A 18 0.16 -9.57 0.86
CA SER A 18 -0.94 -9.38 -0.09
C SER A 18 -0.82 -8.02 -0.76
N LEU A 19 -1.18 -7.96 -2.04
CA LEU A 19 -1.19 -6.72 -2.83
C LEU A 19 -2.45 -6.69 -3.69
N LEU A 20 -3.01 -5.49 -3.87
CA LEU A 20 -4.08 -5.22 -4.82
C LEU A 20 -3.58 -4.23 -5.85
N LEU A 21 -3.84 -4.50 -7.12
CA LEU A 21 -3.62 -3.53 -8.19
C LEU A 21 -4.89 -2.70 -8.36
N VAL A 22 -4.74 -1.38 -8.28
CA VAL A 22 -5.80 -0.42 -8.53
C VAL A 22 -5.46 0.35 -9.81
N ASN A 23 -6.48 0.74 -10.57
CA ASN A 23 -6.31 1.56 -11.77
C ASN A 23 -6.19 3.06 -11.44
N ASP A 24 -6.46 3.44 -10.20
CA ASP A 24 -6.38 4.82 -9.75
C ASP A 24 -4.93 5.30 -9.66
N GLU A 25 -4.63 6.38 -10.35
CA GLU A 25 -3.36 7.08 -10.19
C GLU A 25 -3.40 8.01 -8.96
N TRP A 26 -2.34 8.02 -8.17
CA TRP A 26 -2.20 8.93 -7.04
C TRP A 26 -1.53 10.23 -7.47
N THR A 27 -2.24 11.35 -7.35
CA THR A 27 -1.74 12.66 -7.77
C THR A 27 -1.93 13.70 -6.67
N SER A 28 -1.19 14.80 -6.73
CA SER A 28 -1.44 15.95 -5.85
C SER A 28 -2.81 16.59 -6.16
N ALA A 29 -3.24 16.55 -7.43
CA ALA A 29 -4.51 17.12 -7.89
C ALA A 29 -5.74 16.39 -7.31
N ASN A 30 -5.69 15.05 -7.20
CA ASN A 30 -6.75 14.27 -6.54
C ASN A 30 -6.55 14.12 -5.02
N GLY A 31 -5.62 14.89 -4.46
CA GLY A 31 -5.39 14.99 -3.02
C GLY A 31 -4.63 13.82 -2.40
N ALA A 32 -4.32 12.75 -3.14
CA ALA A 32 -3.62 11.57 -2.63
C ALA A 32 -2.17 11.89 -2.20
N LEU A 33 -1.53 12.84 -2.88
CA LEU A 33 -0.17 13.27 -2.60
C LEU A 33 -0.12 14.69 -2.03
N THR A 34 0.94 14.97 -1.26
CA THR A 34 1.33 16.36 -0.95
C THR A 34 1.88 17.05 -2.20
N ALA A 35 2.09 18.37 -2.12
CA ALA A 35 2.76 19.11 -3.21
C ALA A 35 4.19 18.61 -3.49
N ALA A 36 4.84 17.99 -2.50
CA ALA A 36 6.16 17.38 -2.62
C ALA A 36 6.11 15.87 -2.97
N MET A 37 4.99 15.39 -3.54
CA MET A 37 4.81 14.00 -3.98
C MET A 37 4.93 12.94 -2.87
N LYS A 38 4.75 13.33 -1.60
CA LYS A 38 4.65 12.36 -0.49
C LYS A 38 3.22 11.87 -0.35
N LEU A 39 3.04 10.60 -0.02
CA LEU A 39 1.73 10.03 0.26
C LEU A 39 1.07 10.66 1.48
N LYS A 40 -0.19 11.05 1.35
CA LYS A 40 -1.04 11.37 2.49
C LYS A 40 -1.71 10.09 2.98
N ARG A 41 -1.07 9.41 3.93
CA ARG A 41 -1.50 8.07 4.40
C ARG A 41 -2.97 8.01 4.77
N GLN A 42 -3.45 8.96 5.58
CA GLN A 42 -4.87 9.02 5.97
C GLN A 42 -5.82 9.01 4.76
N VAL A 43 -5.51 9.76 3.70
CA VAL A 43 -6.36 9.82 2.50
C VAL A 43 -6.37 8.47 1.77
N ILE A 44 -5.23 7.79 1.69
CA ILE A 44 -5.13 6.47 1.07
C ILE A 44 -5.85 5.42 1.92
N ASP A 45 -5.66 5.46 3.24
CA ASP A 45 -6.28 4.53 4.19
C ASP A 45 -7.80 4.64 4.16
N GLU A 46 -8.35 5.86 4.13
CA GLU A 46 -9.79 6.12 4.00
C GLU A 46 -10.33 5.72 2.62
N ARG A 47 -9.59 6.04 1.55
CA ARG A 47 -10.02 5.77 0.17
C ARG A 47 -10.12 4.28 -0.16
N TYR A 48 -9.22 3.46 0.36
CA TYR A 48 -9.13 2.03 0.07
C TYR A 48 -9.42 1.15 1.29
N ALA A 49 -10.17 1.65 2.27
CA ALA A 49 -10.40 0.97 3.54
C ALA A 49 -11.00 -0.43 3.35
N GLU A 50 -11.97 -0.57 2.47
CA GLU A 50 -12.67 -1.83 2.21
C GLU A 50 -11.77 -2.83 1.48
N GLU A 51 -11.00 -2.39 0.50
CA GLU A 51 -10.04 -3.20 -0.23
C GLU A 51 -8.92 -3.69 0.67
N ILE A 52 -8.35 -2.80 1.49
CA ILE A 52 -7.32 -3.14 2.47
C ILE A 52 -7.88 -4.19 3.45
N LYS A 53 -9.09 -3.98 3.97
CA LYS A 53 -9.75 -4.95 4.86
C LYS A 53 -9.95 -6.30 4.17
N ALA A 54 -10.39 -6.32 2.92
CA ALA A 54 -10.56 -7.55 2.15
C ALA A 54 -9.23 -8.32 1.94
N LEU A 55 -8.10 -7.62 1.82
CA LEU A 55 -6.78 -8.25 1.70
C LEU A 55 -6.33 -8.97 2.99
N PHE A 56 -6.83 -8.57 4.16
CA PHE A 56 -6.55 -9.22 5.44
C PHE A 56 -7.49 -10.38 5.78
N LEU A 57 -8.67 -10.45 5.13
CA LEU A 57 -9.62 -11.54 5.33
C LEU A 57 -9.24 -12.82 4.57
N LYS A 58 -8.31 -12.72 3.62
CA LYS A 58 -7.85 -13.85 2.81
C LYS A 58 -6.73 -14.59 3.55
N GLU A 59 -7.03 -15.81 4.02
CA GLU A 59 -6.06 -16.76 4.59
C GLU A 59 -5.08 -17.30 3.55
#